data_AF-A0A8H4WAA4-F1
#
_entry.id   AF-A0A8H4WAA4-F1
#
_cell.length_a   1.000
_cell.length_b   1.000
_cell.length_c   1.000
_cell.angle_alpha   90.00
_cell.angle_beta   90.00
_cell.angle_gamma   90.00
#
_symmetry.space_group_name_H-M   'P 1'
#
loop_
_entity.id
_entity.type
_entity.pdbx_description
1 polymer ?
#
loop_
_entity_poly.entity_id
_entity_poly.type
_entity_poly.pdbx_seq_one_letter_code
_entity_poly.pdbx_strand_id
1 'polypeptide(L)'
;MQAIRCVRSWVQSLQLGLVTMAEAIHSGTWKGQQYQLQGARQKSQYYYSQNTKRTFTIPGVVIGAMLVLWYFFLHPLLYLTPIDERACQHPVTRLVYDAEQAFNKTLGRQSNSLDEAVAEYQRRYKMPPPPHFDECLD
;
A
#
# COMPACT_ATOMS: atom_id res chain seq x y z
N MET A 1 2.31 20.16 -3.27
CA MET A 1 2.05 20.17 -4.73
C MET A 1 2.63 18.96 -5.50
N GLN A 2 3.28 17.98 -4.85
CA GLN A 2 3.85 16.80 -5.52
C GLN A 2 2.90 15.57 -5.55
N ALA A 3 2.03 15.41 -4.54
CA ALA A 3 1.07 14.31 -4.45
C ALA A 3 0.05 14.26 -5.62
N ILE A 4 -0.38 15.44 -6.12
CA ILE A 4 -1.35 15.55 -7.22
C ILE A 4 -0.77 15.01 -8.55
N ARG A 5 0.56 15.10 -8.74
CA ARG A 5 1.21 14.63 -9.96
C ARG A 5 1.29 13.10 -10.02
N CYS A 6 1.44 12.45 -8.87
CA CYS A 6 1.56 10.99 -8.77
C CYS A 6 0.22 10.28 -9.10
N VAL A 7 -0.89 10.78 -8.56
CA VAL A 7 -2.23 10.22 -8.81
C VAL A 7 -2.64 10.36 -10.28
N ARG A 8 -2.33 11.51 -10.91
CA ARG A 8 -2.71 11.77 -12.31
C ARG A 8 -2.01 10.84 -13.31
N SER A 9 -0.76 10.45 -13.05
CA SER A 9 0.01 9.54 -13.93
C SER A 9 -0.53 8.11 -13.89
N TRP A 10 -0.85 7.59 -12.70
CA TRP A 10 -1.44 6.25 -12.55
C TRP A 10 -2.86 6.17 -13.14
N VAL A 11 -3.67 7.22 -12.94
CA VAL A 11 -5.03 7.29 -13.50
C VAL A 11 -5.02 7.34 -15.03
N GLN A 12 -4.07 8.05 -15.65
CA GLN A 12 -3.97 8.13 -17.11
C GLN A 12 -3.53 6.81 -17.76
N SER A 13 -2.62 6.07 -17.12
CA SER A 13 -2.18 4.77 -17.64
C SER A 13 -3.30 3.71 -17.59
N LEU A 14 -4.12 3.73 -16.53
CA LEU A 14 -5.24 2.81 -16.37
C LEU A 14 -6.38 3.08 -17.37
N GLN A 15 -6.64 4.34 -17.71
CA GLN A 15 -7.69 4.71 -18.67
C GLN A 15 -7.31 4.37 -20.12
N LEU A 16 -6.04 4.49 -20.49
CA LEU A 16 -5.57 4.06 -21.82
C LEU A 16 -5.65 2.54 -21.99
N GLY A 17 -5.38 1.78 -20.92
CA GLY A 17 -5.56 0.33 -20.92
C GLY A 17 -7.02 -0.09 -21.15
N LEU A 18 -7.97 0.50 -20.41
CA LEU A 18 -9.39 0.11 -20.48
C LEU A 18 -10.09 0.50 -21.80
N VAL A 19 -9.74 1.63 -22.41
CA VAL A 19 -10.36 2.08 -23.67
C VAL A 19 -9.96 1.18 -24.85
N THR A 20 -8.70 0.73 -24.91
CA THR A 20 -8.20 -0.13 -25.99
C THR A 20 -8.83 -1.53 -25.99
N MET A 21 -9.08 -2.10 -24.81
CA MET A 21 -9.77 -3.40 -24.70
C MET A 21 -11.28 -3.30 -24.97
N ALA A 22 -11.93 -2.17 -24.68
CA ALA A 22 -13.34 -1.96 -25.01
C ALA A 22 -13.58 -1.88 -26.52
N GLU A 23 -12.67 -1.26 -27.29
CA GLU A 23 -12.76 -1.17 -28.75
C GLU A 23 -12.47 -2.51 -29.45
N ALA A 24 -11.61 -3.35 -28.85
CA ALA A 24 -11.36 -4.71 -29.34
C ALA A 24 -12.59 -5.63 -29.19
N ILE A 25 -13.39 -5.45 -28.13
CA ILE A 25 -14.61 -6.24 -27.90
C ILE A 25 -15.73 -5.81 -28.85
N HIS A 26 -15.79 -4.53 -29.25
CA HIS A 26 -16.87 -4.03 -30.11
C HIS A 26 -16.69 -4.36 -31.61
N SER A 27 -15.48 -4.65 -32.08
CA SER A 27 -15.21 -4.93 -33.50
C SER A 27 -15.21 -6.42 -33.89
N GLY A 28 -15.52 -7.31 -32.94
CA GLY A 28 -15.63 -8.75 -33.16
C GLY A 28 -16.86 -9.14 -33.99
N THR A 29 -16.76 -9.05 -35.32
CA THR A 29 -17.67 -9.71 -36.25
C THR A 29 -17.48 -11.23 -36.18
N TRP A 30 -18.06 -11.87 -35.17
CA TRP A 30 -18.08 -13.32 -35.05
C TRP A 30 -18.99 -13.91 -36.15
N LYS A 31 -18.41 -14.32 -37.29
CA LYS A 31 -19.09 -15.27 -38.19
C LYS A 31 -19.16 -16.61 -37.46
N GLY A 32 -20.32 -16.88 -36.84
CA GLY A 32 -20.58 -18.14 -36.16
C GLY A 32 -20.52 -19.32 -37.14
N GLN A 33 -19.56 -20.22 -36.93
CA GLN A 33 -19.62 -21.54 -37.55
C GLN A 33 -20.68 -22.37 -36.81
N GLN A 34 -21.79 -22.58 -37.50
CA GLN A 34 -22.93 -23.36 -37.05
C GLN A 34 -22.63 -24.85 -37.27
N TYR A 35 -22.19 -25.57 -36.23
CA TYR A 35 -22.10 -27.02 -36.26
C TYR A 35 -23.51 -27.61 -36.08
N GLN A 36 -23.99 -28.28 -37.12
CA GLN A 36 -25.31 -28.89 -37.17
C GLN A 36 -25.24 -30.29 -36.58
N LEU A 37 -25.49 -30.43 -35.29
CA LEU A 37 -25.67 -31.73 -34.64
C LEU A 37 -27.06 -32.28 -35.03
N GLN A 38 -27.12 -33.06 -36.11
CA GLN A 38 -28.30 -33.80 -36.51
C GLN A 38 -28.56 -34.95 -35.51
N GLY A 39 -29.67 -34.87 -34.77
CA GLY A 39 -30.23 -36.06 -34.12
C GLY A 39 -30.62 -35.98 -32.65
N ALA A 40 -30.82 -34.79 -32.06
CA ALA A 40 -31.43 -34.68 -30.73
C ALA A 40 -32.76 -33.93 -30.79
N ARG A 41 -33.84 -34.64 -30.49
CA ARG A 41 -35.24 -34.20 -30.44
C ARG A 41 -35.41 -32.90 -29.64
N GLN A 42 -35.82 -31.85 -30.34
CA GLN A 42 -36.13 -30.50 -29.84
C GLN A 42 -37.26 -30.54 -28.81
N LYS A 43 -36.96 -30.25 -27.54
CA LYS A 43 -37.98 -29.91 -26.52
C LYS A 43 -38.09 -28.39 -26.42
N SER A 44 -39.33 -27.92 -26.46
CA SER A 44 -39.78 -26.54 -26.67
C SER A 44 -39.37 -25.56 -25.57
N GLN A 45 -38.80 -24.42 -25.98
CA GLN A 45 -38.40 -23.28 -25.16
C GLN A 45 -39.55 -22.27 -24.91
N TYR A 46 -40.71 -22.70 -24.37
CA TYR A 46 -41.81 -21.78 -24.02
C TYR A 46 -42.29 -21.98 -22.58
N TYR A 47 -41.43 -21.70 -21.59
CA TYR A 47 -41.91 -21.33 -20.24
C TYR A 47 -40.80 -20.68 -19.37
N TYR A 48 -40.26 -19.53 -19.78
CA TYR A 48 -39.59 -18.67 -18.80
C TYR A 48 -39.90 -17.21 -19.04
N SER A 49 -41.13 -16.86 -18.69
CA SER A 49 -41.55 -15.49 -18.42
C SER A 49 -42.14 -15.49 -17.01
N GLN A 50 -41.30 -15.19 -16.02
CA GLN A 50 -41.79 -14.67 -14.74
C GLN A 50 -40.89 -13.52 -14.33
N ASN A 51 -41.34 -12.34 -14.74
CA ASN A 51 -40.97 -11.06 -14.17
C ASN A 51 -41.48 -11.00 -12.71
N THR A 52 -40.75 -10.27 -11.85
CA THR A 52 -41.29 -9.56 -10.65
C THR A 52 -41.63 -10.49 -9.47
N LYS A 53 -40.93 -10.52 -8.32
CA LYS A 53 -40.41 -9.45 -7.46
C LYS A 53 -39.20 -9.91 -6.66
N ARG A 54 -38.26 -8.99 -6.44
CA ARG A 54 -37.08 -9.09 -5.58
C ARG A 54 -37.50 -9.27 -4.11
N THR A 55 -37.81 -10.49 -3.68
CA THR A 55 -38.03 -10.82 -2.26
C THR A 55 -36.67 -11.06 -1.61
N PHE A 56 -36.12 -9.98 -1.06
CA PHE A 56 -34.93 -10.04 -0.22
C PHE A 56 -35.30 -10.85 1.04
N THR A 57 -35.01 -12.15 1.05
CA THR A 57 -35.32 -13.01 2.19
C THR A 57 -34.43 -12.62 3.36
N ILE A 58 -35.08 -12.33 4.49
CA ILE A 58 -34.49 -11.95 5.79
C ILE A 58 -33.18 -12.68 6.14
N PRO A 59 -32.99 -14.00 5.90
CA PRO A 59 -31.72 -14.67 6.19
C PRO A 59 -30.52 -14.12 5.40
N GLY A 60 -30.71 -13.67 4.16
CA GLY A 60 -29.62 -13.10 3.35
C GLY A 60 -29.09 -11.78 3.93
N VAL A 61 -29.98 -10.99 4.53
CA VAL A 61 -29.61 -9.75 5.24
C VAL A 61 -28.77 -10.08 6.47
N VAL A 62 -29.21 -11.08 7.25
CA VAL A 62 -28.57 -11.44 8.53
C VAL A 62 -27.18 -12.03 8.27
N ILE A 63 -27.04 -12.91 7.29
CA ILE A 63 -25.73 -13.50 6.93
C ILE A 63 -24.79 -12.40 6.41
N GLY A 64 -25.28 -11.50 5.55
CA GLY A 64 -24.49 -10.36 5.09
C GLY A 64 -24.05 -9.45 6.24
N ALA A 65 -24.96 -9.12 7.16
CA ALA A 65 -24.65 -8.31 8.34
C ALA A 65 -23.64 -9.00 9.28
N MET A 66 -23.77 -10.32 9.47
CA MET A 66 -22.83 -11.09 10.29
C MET A 66 -21.44 -11.18 9.65
N LEU A 67 -21.34 -11.33 8.33
CA LEU A 67 -20.05 -11.33 7.63
C LEU A 67 -19.38 -9.95 7.68
N VAL A 68 -20.15 -8.86 7.56
CA VAL A 68 -19.63 -7.49 7.70
C VAL A 68 -19.17 -7.21 9.12
N LEU A 69 -19.95 -7.64 10.12
CA LEU A 69 -19.59 -7.49 11.53
C LEU A 69 -18.36 -8.32 11.89
N TRP A 70 -18.30 -9.58 11.43
CA TRP A 70 -17.12 -10.45 11.56
C TRP A 70 -15.90 -9.79 10.92
N TYR A 71 -16.01 -9.30 9.70
CA TYR A 71 -14.88 -8.67 9.01
C TYR A 71 -14.32 -7.47 9.77
N PHE A 72 -15.21 -6.61 10.31
CA PHE A 72 -14.84 -5.46 11.14
C PHE A 72 -14.22 -5.85 12.50
N PHE A 73 -14.73 -6.91 13.15
CA PHE A 73 -14.23 -7.38 14.45
C PHE A 73 -12.95 -8.21 14.34
N LEU A 74 -12.75 -8.98 13.25
CA LEU A 74 -11.58 -9.83 13.04
C LEU A 74 -10.39 -9.13 12.38
N HIS A 75 -10.55 -7.93 11.82
CA HIS A 75 -9.46 -7.20 11.17
C HIS A 75 -9.10 -5.88 11.87
N PRO A 76 -8.61 -5.91 13.14
CA PRO A 76 -7.89 -4.77 13.69
C PRO A 76 -6.59 -4.47 12.92
N LEU A 77 -6.18 -5.33 11.98
CA LEU A 77 -4.95 -5.19 11.20
C LEU A 77 -5.11 -4.51 9.82
N LEU A 78 -6.33 -4.14 9.39
CA LEU A 78 -6.54 -3.55 8.06
C LEU A 78 -6.52 -2.01 8.00
N TYR A 79 -6.36 -1.32 9.14
CA TYR A 79 -6.53 0.14 9.18
C TYR A 79 -5.41 0.92 9.88
N LEU A 80 -4.24 0.32 10.13
CA LEU A 80 -3.15 1.01 10.84
C LEU A 80 -1.77 0.83 10.22
N THR A 81 -1.67 0.46 8.94
CA THR A 81 -0.45 0.83 8.20
C THR A 81 -0.67 2.24 7.67
N PRO A 82 -0.07 3.29 8.27
CA PRO A 82 0.01 4.55 7.55
C PRO A 82 0.65 4.21 6.20
N ILE A 83 -0.02 4.58 5.10
CA ILE A 83 0.62 4.54 3.79
C ILE A 83 1.89 5.36 3.96
N ASP A 84 3.04 4.69 3.94
CA ASP A 84 4.32 5.36 4.12
C ASP A 84 4.46 6.29 2.92
N GLU A 85 4.25 7.59 3.13
CA GLU A 85 4.39 8.61 2.08
C GLU A 85 5.82 8.60 1.49
N ARG A 86 6.78 8.01 2.21
CA ARG A 86 8.15 7.74 1.77
C ARG A 86 8.28 6.50 0.87
N ALA A 87 7.26 5.65 0.74
CA ALA A 87 7.26 4.51 -0.20
C ALA A 87 7.35 4.97 -1.67
N CYS A 88 6.98 6.22 -1.94
CA CYS A 88 7.16 6.87 -3.25
C CYS A 88 8.58 7.45 -3.45
N GLN A 89 9.41 7.52 -2.40
CA GLN A 89 10.81 7.91 -2.51
C GLN A 89 11.67 6.71 -2.91
N HIS A 90 12.73 6.95 -3.68
CA HIS A 90 13.66 5.89 -4.05
C HIS A 90 14.26 5.26 -2.79
N PRO A 91 14.36 3.93 -2.66
CA PRO A 91 14.78 3.29 -1.41
C PRO A 91 16.16 3.78 -0.92
N VAL A 92 17.07 4.10 -1.84
CA VAL A 92 18.38 4.68 -1.49
C VAL A 92 18.26 6.08 -0.90
N THR A 93 17.37 6.95 -1.40
CA THR A 93 17.22 8.31 -0.85
C THR A 93 16.70 8.28 0.59
N ARG A 94 15.87 7.29 0.91
CA ARG A 94 15.43 7.04 2.28
C ARG A 94 16.60 6.67 3.19
N LEU A 95 17.44 5.72 2.75
CA LEU A 95 18.60 5.29 3.54
C LEU A 95 19.58 6.44 3.79
N VAL A 96 19.85 7.25 2.78
CA VAL A 96 20.73 8.43 2.90
C VAL A 96 20.15 9.43 3.89
N TYR A 97 18.86 9.74 3.79
CA TYR A 97 18.18 10.66 4.69
C TYR A 97 18.21 10.18 6.15
N ASP A 98 17.87 8.91 6.38
CA ASP A 98 17.85 8.34 7.73
C ASP A 98 19.27 8.32 8.33
N ALA A 99 20.30 8.03 7.52
CA ALA A 99 21.69 8.07 7.95
C ALA A 99 22.17 9.49 8.28
N GLU A 100 21.82 10.48 7.45
CA GLU A 100 22.14 11.89 7.67
C GLU A 100 21.52 12.40 8.98
N GLN A 101 20.25 12.07 9.24
CA GLN A 101 19.62 12.43 10.51
C GLN A 101 20.31 11.80 11.72
N ALA A 102 20.65 10.51 11.65
CA ALA A 102 21.32 9.81 12.72
C ALA A 102 22.73 10.39 12.99
N PHE A 103 23.44 10.75 11.92
CA PHE A 103 24.75 11.40 11.98
C PHE A 103 24.66 12.78 12.62
N ASN A 104 23.76 13.65 12.14
CA ASN A 104 23.56 14.99 12.69
C ASN A 104 23.17 14.96 14.18
N LYS A 105 22.35 13.98 14.58
CA LYS A 105 22.02 13.76 16.00
C LYS A 105 23.23 13.35 16.83
N THR A 106 24.16 12.60 16.25
CA THR A 106 25.41 12.19 16.93
C THR A 106 26.35 13.37 17.06
N LEU A 107 26.53 14.15 15.99
CA LEU A 107 27.30 15.39 16.00
C LEU A 107 26.78 16.37 17.06
N GLY A 108 25.46 16.56 17.16
CA GLY A 108 24.87 17.44 18.16
C GLY A 108 25.08 16.99 19.62
N ARG A 109 25.60 15.78 19.87
CA ARG A 109 25.93 15.26 21.20
C ARG A 109 27.44 15.21 21.46
N GLN A 110 28.26 15.64 20.51
CA GLN A 110 29.69 15.73 20.68
C GLN A 110 30.02 16.86 21.65
N SER A 111 30.95 16.62 22.57
CA SER A 111 31.47 17.65 23.46
C SER A 111 32.27 18.67 22.67
N ASN A 112 32.01 19.96 22.87
CA ASN A 112 32.66 21.05 22.13
C ASN A 112 33.82 21.69 22.89
N SER A 113 34.05 21.29 24.13
CA SER A 113 35.15 21.77 24.96
C SER A 113 35.80 20.62 25.72
N LEU A 114 37.05 20.83 26.12
CA LEU A 114 37.80 19.90 26.95
C LEU A 114 37.06 19.59 28.26
N ASP A 115 36.53 20.62 28.93
CA ASP A 115 35.79 20.45 30.19
C ASP A 115 34.54 19.58 30.02
N GLU A 116 33.78 19.79 28.94
CA GLU A 116 32.59 19.00 28.63
C GLU A 116 32.97 17.54 28.33
N ALA A 117 34.05 17.32 27.57
CA ALA A 117 34.56 15.99 27.25
C ALA A 117 35.05 15.26 28.51
N VAL A 118 35.75 15.94 29.41
CA VAL A 118 36.23 15.39 30.69
C VAL A 118 35.05 15.03 31.59
N ALA A 119 34.05 15.91 31.71
CA ALA A 119 32.86 15.66 32.50
C ALA A 119 32.08 14.43 31.97
N GLU A 120 31.90 14.32 30.66
CA GLU A 120 31.23 13.17 30.03
C GLU A 120 32.04 11.87 30.18
N TYR A 121 33.37 11.93 30.05
CA TYR A 121 34.27 10.78 30.27
C TYR A 121 34.16 10.26 31.70
N GLN A 122 34.31 11.15 32.69
CA GLN A 122 34.19 10.79 34.10
C GLN A 122 32.78 10.27 34.43
N ARG A 123 31.72 10.87 33.83
CA ARG A 123 30.35 10.38 34.00
C ARG A 123 30.19 8.94 33.53
N ARG A 124 30.80 8.59 32.38
CA ARG A 124 30.71 7.26 31.76
C ARG A 124 31.60 6.22 32.44
N TYR A 125 32.86 6.55 32.67
CA TYR A 125 33.89 5.59 33.08
C TYR A 125 34.22 5.65 34.58
N LYS A 126 33.68 6.64 35.32
CA LYS A 126 33.93 6.83 36.76
C LYS A 126 35.43 6.87 37.13
N MET A 127 36.25 7.33 36.19
CA MET A 127 37.71 7.41 36.30
C MET A 127 38.18 8.76 35.76
N PRO A 128 39.28 9.34 36.27
CA PRO A 128 39.91 10.48 35.63
C PRO A 128 40.29 10.17 34.17
N PRO A 129 40.25 11.18 33.28
CA PRO A 129 40.70 11.02 31.90
C PRO A 129 42.18 10.60 31.84
N PRO A 130 42.59 9.86 30.79
CA PRO A 130 43.99 9.50 30.59
C PRO A 130 44.89 10.74 30.39
N PRO A 131 46.22 10.62 30.56
CA PRO A 131 47.14 11.70 30.22
C PRO A 131 47.02 12.06 28.73
N HIS A 132 47.25 13.33 28.38
CA HIS A 132 47.12 13.86 27.01
C HIS A 132 45.70 13.77 26.42
N PHE A 133 44.66 13.86 27.25
CA PHE A 133 43.26 13.79 26.82
C PHE A 133 42.82 14.97 25.93
N ASP A 134 43.54 16.08 26.02
CA ASP A 134 43.38 17.31 25.25
C ASP A 134 43.78 17.17 23.78
N GLU A 135 44.78 16.34 23.45
CA GLU A 135 45.26 16.15 22.08
C GLU A 135 44.21 15.54 21.12
N CYS A 136 43.14 14.94 21.66
CA CYS A 136 42.06 14.36 20.86
C CYS A 136 40.97 15.36 20.43
N LEU A 137 41.02 16.59 20.94
CA LEU A 137 40.04 17.64 20.64
C LEU A 137 40.51 18.65 19.59
N ASP A 138 41.82 18.70 19.31
CA ASP A 138 42.45 19.53 18.26
C ASP A 138 42.37 18.88 16.87
#